data_AF-A0A9X2Q1F2-F1
#
_entry.id   AF-A0A9X2Q1F2-F1
#
_cell.length_a   1.000
_cell.length_b   1.000
_cell.length_c   1.000
_cell.angle_alpha   90.00
_cell.angle_beta   90.00
_cell.angle_gamma   90.00
#
_symmetry.space_group_name_H-M   'P 1'
#
loop_
_entity.id
_entity.type
_entity.pdbx_description
1 polymer ?
#
loop_
_entity_poly.entity_id
_entity_poly.type
_entity_poly.pdbx_seq_one_letter_code
_entity_poly.pdbx_strand_id
1 'polypeptide(L)'
;MLVLYFMLNALFVGYLLWDGRRRKTSGLWAWAVATAIGGVLLLPFYLASRPLRRGETRTGGFGWNVVRYFVMLWTVALAGVAGIMVGSGPGTGAAAMGLVVLGIIWLPPTLLAGLVGYFLKKDIKEEGPTGALAEQREPVASGG
;
A
#
# COMPACT_ATOMS: atom_id res chain seq x y z
N MET A 1 5.88 10.36 18.10
CA MET A 1 4.80 10.28 17.09
C MET A 1 5.25 10.83 15.74
N LEU A 2 5.62 12.12 15.63
CA LEU A 2 6.01 12.73 14.35
C LEU A 2 7.25 12.09 13.68
N VAL A 3 8.30 11.79 14.45
CA VAL A 3 9.52 11.13 13.93
C VAL A 3 9.21 9.75 13.35
N LEU A 4 8.41 8.94 14.06
CA LEU A 4 8.02 7.61 13.62
C LEU A 4 7.20 7.65 12.32
N TYR A 5 6.30 8.63 12.21
CA TYR A 5 5.56 8.89 10.98
C TYR A 5 6.49 9.18 9.80
N PHE A 6 7.48 10.07 9.95
CA PHE A 6 8.43 10.36 8.89
C PHE A 6 9.33 9.18 8.54
N MET A 7 9.79 8.40 9.52
CA MET A 7 10.58 7.19 9.27
C MET A 7 9.78 6.15 8.49
N LEU A 8 8.53 5.90 8.87
CA LEU A 8 7.66 4.96 8.17
C LEU A 8 7.35 5.44 6.76
N ASN A 9 7.04 6.72 6.58
CA ASN A 9 6.81 7.29 5.25
C ASN A 9 8.07 7.24 4.37
N ALA A 10 9.26 7.45 4.95
CA ALA A 10 10.52 7.31 4.22
C ALA A 10 10.72 5.88 3.70
N LEU A 11 10.40 4.86 4.51
CA LEU A 11 10.43 3.44 4.09
C LEU A 11 9.43 3.18 2.95
N PHE A 12 8.21 3.69 3.06
CA PHE A 12 7.18 3.56 2.02
C PHE A 12 7.55 4.26 0.71
N VAL A 13 8.10 5.48 0.79
CA VAL A 13 8.60 6.20 -0.38
C VAL A 13 9.77 5.45 -1.01
N GLY A 14 10.72 4.96 -0.20
CA GLY A 14 11.84 4.15 -0.69
C GLY A 14 11.36 2.90 -1.44
N TYR A 15 10.41 2.17 -0.85
CA TYR A 15 9.77 1.02 -1.51
C TYR A 15 9.07 1.42 -2.81
N LEU A 16 8.26 2.48 -2.80
CA LEU A 16 7.52 2.95 -3.97
C LEU A 16 8.46 3.36 -5.10
N LEU A 17 9.55 4.08 -4.80
CA LEU A 17 10.53 4.50 -5.79
C LEU A 17 11.23 3.29 -6.42
N TRP A 18 11.62 2.31 -5.60
CA TRP A 18 12.22 1.07 -6.08
C TRP A 18 11.26 0.23 -6.94
N ASP A 19 10.04 0.01 -6.45
CA ASP A 19 9.01 -0.77 -7.13
C ASP A 19 8.58 -0.08 -8.44
N GLY A 20 8.32 1.22 -8.38
CA GLY A 20 7.83 2.05 -9.48
C GLY A 20 8.85 2.21 -10.60
N ARG A 21 10.15 2.34 -10.28
CA ARG A 21 11.24 2.30 -11.28
C ARG A 21 11.25 0.98 -12.04
N ARG A 22 11.16 -0.14 -11.33
CA ARG A 22 11.14 -1.48 -11.95
C ARG A 22 9.88 -1.74 -12.77
N ARG A 23 8.79 -1.02 -12.49
CA ARG A 23 7.51 -1.11 -13.20
C ARG A 23 7.32 -0.03 -14.27
N LYS A 24 8.30 0.87 -14.43
CA LYS A 24 8.23 2.03 -15.34
C LYS A 24 6.94 2.83 -15.15
N THR A 25 6.58 3.08 -13.89
CA THR A 25 5.34 3.78 -13.55
C THR A 25 5.42 5.24 -13.97
N SER A 26 4.37 5.73 -14.65
CA SER A 26 4.25 7.14 -15.00
C SER A 26 4.02 8.00 -13.75
N GLY A 27 4.53 9.23 -13.76
CA GLY A 27 4.36 10.16 -12.64
C GLY A 27 5.01 9.70 -11.32
N LEU A 28 6.06 8.87 -11.37
CA LEU A 28 6.70 8.29 -10.18
C LEU A 28 7.03 9.31 -9.08
N TRP A 29 7.50 10.49 -9.44
CA TRP A 29 7.82 11.54 -8.48
C TRP A 29 6.57 12.14 -7.82
N ALA A 30 5.47 12.29 -8.56
CA ALA A 30 4.20 12.72 -7.98
C ALA A 30 3.69 11.69 -6.97
N TRP A 31 3.81 10.39 -7.29
CA TRP A 31 3.51 9.31 -6.35
C TRP A 31 4.40 9.32 -5.11
N ALA A 32 5.70 9.57 -5.28
CA ALA A 32 6.64 9.67 -4.16
C ALA A 32 6.30 10.84 -3.22
N VAL A 33 6.00 12.02 -3.76
CA VAL A 33 5.56 13.19 -2.98
C VAL A 33 4.22 12.91 -2.30
N ALA A 34 3.26 12.33 -3.03
CA ALA A 34 1.98 11.92 -2.48
C ALA A 34 2.17 10.95 -1.30
N THR A 35 3.00 9.91 -1.44
CA THR A 35 3.27 8.96 -0.35
C THR A 35 4.09 9.58 0.79
N ALA A 36 4.98 10.54 0.55
CA ALA A 36 5.70 11.23 1.61
C ALA A 36 4.75 12.00 2.54
N ILE A 37 3.69 12.60 1.97
CA ILE A 37 2.69 13.40 2.69
C ILE A 37 1.54 12.54 3.22
N GLY A 38 1.04 11.60 2.43
CA GLY A 38 -0.14 10.80 2.77
C GLY A 38 0.16 9.42 3.36
N GLY A 39 1.39 8.92 3.23
CA GLY A 39 1.82 7.64 3.77
C GLY A 39 0.85 6.49 3.48
N VAL A 40 0.37 5.88 4.56
CA VAL A 40 -0.60 4.77 4.58
C VAL A 40 -1.91 5.10 3.82
N LEU A 41 -2.29 6.38 3.69
CA LEU A 41 -3.52 6.76 3.00
C LEU A 41 -3.36 6.84 1.49
N LEU A 42 -2.19 7.22 0.97
CA LEU A 42 -1.98 7.44 -0.47
C LEU A 42 -1.24 6.29 -1.16
N LEU A 43 -0.37 5.56 -0.45
CA LEU A 43 0.30 4.39 -1.00
C LEU A 43 -0.65 3.28 -1.52
N PRO A 44 -1.82 2.99 -0.90
CA PRO A 44 -2.75 2.00 -1.42
C PRO A 44 -3.23 2.28 -2.84
N PHE A 45 -3.37 3.55 -3.21
CA PHE A 45 -3.79 3.97 -4.55
C PHE A 45 -2.72 3.65 -5.59
N TYR A 46 -1.45 3.91 -5.29
CA TYR A 46 -0.33 3.48 -6.12
C TYR A 46 -0.30 1.96 -6.27
N LEU A 47 -0.43 1.20 -5.17
CA LEU A 47 -0.43 -0.27 -5.23
C LEU A 47 -1.59 -0.82 -6.03
N ALA A 48 -2.75 -0.17 -5.96
CA ALA A 48 -3.95 -0.55 -6.68
C ALA A 48 -3.91 -0.19 -8.18
N SER A 49 -3.13 0.81 -8.59
CA SER A 49 -3.03 1.23 -10.00
C SER A 49 -1.74 0.81 -10.71
N ARG A 50 -0.69 0.42 -9.98
CA ARG A 50 0.63 0.15 -10.57
C ARG A 50 0.57 -0.86 -11.72
N PRO A 51 1.45 -0.73 -12.73
CA PRO A 51 1.60 -1.72 -13.79
C PRO A 51 1.94 -3.10 -13.22
N LEU A 52 1.32 -4.14 -13.75
CA LEU A 52 1.59 -5.54 -13.39
C LEU A 52 2.77 -6.07 -14.20
N ARG A 53 3.64 -6.85 -13.56
CA ARG A 53 4.71 -7.59 -14.24
C ARG A 53 4.18 -8.89 -14.83
N ARG A 54 4.96 -9.51 -15.72
CA ARG A 54 4.61 -10.81 -16.29
C ARG A 54 4.41 -11.86 -15.18
N GLY A 55 3.29 -12.58 -15.23
CA GLY A 55 2.94 -13.60 -14.24
C GLY A 55 2.31 -13.05 -12.95
N GLU A 56 2.23 -11.73 -12.79
CA GLU A 56 1.42 -11.14 -11.74
C GLU A 56 -0.05 -11.05 -12.18
N THR A 57 -0.95 -11.23 -11.22
CA THR A 57 -2.38 -11.05 -11.43
C THR A 57 -2.94 -10.11 -10.37
N ARG A 58 -3.95 -9.33 -10.75
CA ARG A 58 -4.72 -8.48 -9.84
C ARG A 58 -6.18 -8.86 -9.98
N THR A 59 -6.79 -9.21 -8.86
CA THR A 59 -8.21 -9.58 -8.81
C THR A 59 -9.03 -8.49 -8.14
N GLY A 60 -10.25 -8.33 -8.63
CA GLY A 60 -11.17 -7.28 -8.26
C GLY A 60 -10.86 -5.93 -8.92
N GLY A 61 -11.83 -5.02 -8.81
CA GLY A 61 -11.70 -3.67 -9.36
C GLY A 61 -10.70 -2.80 -8.57
N PHE A 62 -10.44 -1.61 -9.10
CA PHE A 62 -9.53 -0.62 -8.49
C PHE A 62 -9.89 -0.32 -7.02
N GLY A 63 -11.15 0.02 -6.72
CA GLY A 63 -11.60 0.36 -5.37
C GLY A 63 -11.41 -0.78 -4.36
N TRP A 64 -11.69 -2.02 -4.76
CA TRP A 64 -11.41 -3.21 -3.95
C TRP A 64 -9.93 -3.32 -3.60
N ASN A 65 -9.05 -3.12 -4.59
CA ASN A 65 -7.61 -3.20 -4.38
C ASN A 65 -7.09 -2.06 -3.49
N VAL A 66 -7.60 -0.83 -3.65
CA VAL A 66 -7.26 0.30 -2.75
C VAL A 66 -7.57 -0.05 -1.31
N VAL A 67 -8.79 -0.54 -1.04
CA VAL A 67 -9.23 -0.94 0.30
C VAL A 67 -8.38 -2.08 0.85
N ARG A 68 -8.12 -3.12 0.05
CA ARG A 68 -7.28 -4.26 0.44
C ARG A 68 -5.88 -3.81 0.85
N TYR A 69 -5.25 -2.97 0.03
CA TYR A 69 -3.90 -2.46 0.32
C TYR A 69 -3.88 -1.48 1.50
N PHE A 70 -4.94 -0.69 1.67
CA PHE A 70 -5.09 0.17 2.85
C PHE A 70 -5.10 -0.66 4.14
N VAL A 71 -5.94 -1.69 4.22
CA VAL A 71 -6.00 -2.56 5.41
C VAL A 71 -4.65 -3.22 5.70
N MET A 72 -3.96 -3.70 4.67
CA MET A 72 -2.62 -4.28 4.81
C MET A 72 -1.61 -3.26 5.36
N LEU A 73 -1.51 -2.08 4.75
CA LEU A 73 -0.55 -1.05 5.16
C LEU A 73 -0.89 -0.46 6.54
N TRP A 74 -2.17 -0.27 6.84
CA TRP A 74 -2.65 0.16 8.16
C TRP A 74 -2.25 -0.83 9.25
N THR A 75 -2.45 -2.12 8.99
CA THR A 75 -2.07 -3.19 9.92
C THR A 75 -0.56 -3.24 10.12
N VAL A 76 0.23 -3.20 9.04
CA VAL A 76 1.70 -3.19 9.13
C VAL A 76 2.22 -1.95 9.86
N ALA A 77 1.63 -0.78 9.61
CA ALA A 77 2.00 0.46 10.29
C ALA A 77 1.78 0.34 11.80
N LEU A 78 0.58 -0.07 12.25
CA LEU A 78 0.29 -0.22 13.67
C LEU A 78 1.06 -1.36 14.32
N ALA A 79 1.32 -2.46 13.61
CA ALA A 79 2.20 -3.53 14.09
C ALA A 79 3.64 -3.04 14.31
N GLY A 80 4.16 -2.17 13.43
CA GLY A 80 5.44 -1.52 13.62
C GLY A 80 5.48 -0.65 14.88
N VAL A 81 4.43 0.14 15.12
CA VAL A 81 4.29 0.93 16.37
C VAL A 81 4.26 0.00 17.59
N ALA A 82 3.47 -1.07 17.54
CA ALA A 82 3.35 -2.05 18.62
C ALA A 82 4.69 -2.72 18.94
N GLY A 83 5.45 -3.14 17.92
CA GLY A 83 6.76 -3.76 18.09
C GLY A 83 7.77 -2.85 18.78
N ILE A 84 7.78 -1.56 18.42
CA ILE A 84 8.61 -0.56 19.09
C ILE A 84 8.16 -0.39 20.55
N MET A 85 6.85 -0.24 20.81
CA MET A 85 6.33 -0.07 22.17
C MET A 85 6.70 -1.22 23.10
N VAL A 86 6.58 -2.46 22.63
CA VAL A 86 6.95 -3.66 23.39
C VAL A 86 8.48 -3.71 23.62
N GLY A 87 9.28 -3.32 22.62
CA GLY A 87 10.73 -3.29 22.73
C GLY A 87 11.31 -2.12 23.56
N SER A 88 10.53 -1.07 23.82
CA SER A 88 10.99 0.16 24.48
C SER A 88 10.94 0.11 26.02
N GLY A 89 10.56 -1.02 26.62
CA GLY A 89 10.64 -1.25 28.06
C GLY A 89 9.67 -0.52 29.00
N PRO A 90 8.47 -0.04 28.61
CA PRO A 90 7.49 0.32 29.63
C PRO A 90 7.07 -0.96 30.38
N GLY A 91 6.94 -0.89 31.71
CA GLY A 91 6.54 -2.05 32.52
C GLY A 91 5.32 -2.77 31.92
N THR A 92 5.21 -4.09 32.13
CA THR A 92 4.25 -4.99 31.45
C THR A 92 2.82 -4.44 31.37
N GLY A 93 2.34 -3.74 32.41
CA GLY A 93 1.03 -3.08 32.41
C GLY A 93 0.87 -1.92 31.41
N ALA A 94 1.89 -1.08 31.23
CA ALA A 94 1.85 0.04 30.28
C ALA A 94 1.98 -0.45 28.82
N ALA A 95 2.78 -1.49 28.58
CA ALA A 95 2.82 -2.16 27.28
C ALA A 95 1.47 -2.79 26.92
N ALA A 96 0.83 -3.49 27.86
CA ALA A 96 -0.49 -4.09 27.67
C ALA A 96 -1.56 -3.04 27.37
N MET A 97 -1.59 -1.93 28.12
CA MET A 97 -2.51 -0.83 27.86
C MET A 97 -2.28 -0.20 26.48
N GLY A 98 -1.01 -0.02 26.07
CA GLY A 98 -0.65 0.46 24.74
C GLY A 98 -1.20 -0.43 23.62
N LEU A 99 -1.11 -1.76 23.77
CA LEU A 99 -1.66 -2.70 22.79
C LEU A 99 -3.20 -2.64 22.72
N VAL A 100 -3.88 -2.47 23.85
CA VAL A 100 -5.34 -2.28 23.88
C VAL A 100 -5.73 -1.02 23.10
N VAL A 101 -5.04 0.10 23.35
CA VAL A 101 -5.28 1.36 22.62
C VAL A 101 -5.01 1.18 21.13
N LEU A 102 -3.92 0.52 20.74
CA LEU A 102 -3.64 0.23 19.32
C LEU A 102 -4.71 -0.67 18.70
N GLY A 103 -5.26 -1.64 19.43
CA GLY A 103 -6.38 -2.47 18.98
C GLY A 103 -7.64 -1.65 18.73
N ILE A 104 -7.97 -0.72 19.64
CA ILE A 104 -9.09 0.21 19.48
C ILE A 104 -8.89 1.15 18.28
N ILE A 105 -7.67 1.62 18.04
CA ILE A 105 -7.34 2.46 16.88
C ILE A 105 -7.40 1.64 15.58
N TRP A 106 -6.92 0.39 15.60
CA TRP A 106 -6.86 -0.48 14.44
C TRP A 106 -8.24 -0.89 13.92
N LEU A 107 -9.17 -1.15 14.85
CA LEU A 107 -10.43 -1.82 14.56
C LEU A 107 -11.40 -0.99 13.68
N PRO A 108 -11.75 0.28 13.99
CA PRO A 108 -12.76 1.01 13.21
C PRO A 108 -12.37 1.21 11.74
N PRO A 109 -11.14 1.65 11.38
CA PRO A 109 -10.75 1.78 9.99
C PRO A 109 -10.75 0.45 9.25
N THR A 110 -10.37 -0.65 9.91
CA THR A 110 -10.35 -1.98 9.31
C THR A 110 -11.75 -2.53 9.06
N LEU A 111 -12.67 -2.35 10.02
CA LEU A 111 -14.07 -2.73 9.86
C LEU A 111 -14.77 -1.92 8.77
N LEU A 112 -14.57 -0.60 8.77
CA LEU A 112 -15.13 0.28 7.74
C LEU A 112 -14.58 -0.08 6.36
N ALA A 113 -13.27 -0.29 6.25
CA ALA A 113 -12.63 -0.74 5.03
C ALA A 113 -13.18 -2.10 4.58
N GLY A 114 -13.35 -3.07 5.50
CA GLY A 114 -13.94 -4.36 5.19
C GLY A 114 -15.37 -4.24 4.64
N LEU A 115 -16.20 -3.42 5.28
CA LEU A 115 -17.58 -3.15 4.84
C LEU A 115 -17.62 -2.50 3.46
N VAL A 116 -16.84 -1.44 3.25
CA VAL A 116 -16.74 -0.75 1.95
C VAL A 116 -16.17 -1.69 0.89
N GLY A 117 -15.14 -2.45 1.23
CA GLY A 117 -14.51 -3.43 0.35
C GLY A 117 -15.49 -4.49 -0.13
N TYR A 118 -16.36 -4.99 0.75
CA TYR A 118 -17.39 -5.96 0.37
C TYR A 118 -18.27 -5.45 -0.77
N PHE A 119 -18.72 -4.19 -0.72
CA PHE A 119 -19.53 -3.58 -1.78
C PHE A 119 -18.73 -3.23 -3.05
N LEU A 120 -17.43 -2.98 -2.93
CA LEU A 120 -16.56 -2.66 -4.06
C LEU A 120 -15.99 -3.89 -4.77
N LYS A 121 -16.18 -5.09 -4.20
CA LYS A 121 -15.64 -6.33 -4.75
C LYS A 121 -16.32 -6.64 -6.09
N LYS A 122 -15.51 -6.71 -7.14
CA LYS A 122 -15.94 -7.08 -8.50
C LYS A 122 -15.22 -8.37 -8.91
N ASP A 123 -15.81 -9.15 -9.81
CA ASP A 123 -15.16 -10.31 -10.39
C ASP A 123 -14.40 -9.91 -11.67
N ILE A 124 -13.27 -9.24 -11.47
CA ILE A 124 -12.37 -8.79 -12.53
C ILE A 124 -11.02 -9.43 -12.28
N LYS A 125 -10.40 -9.98 -13.31
CA LYS A 125 -9.04 -10.50 -13.24
C LYS A 125 -8.21 -9.80 -14.31
N GLU A 126 -7.17 -9.11 -13.87
CA GLU A 126 -6.17 -8.47 -14.72
C GLU A 126 -4.88 -9.26 -14.64
N GLU A 127 -4.29 -9.57 -15.80
CA GLU A 127 -3.03 -10.32 -15.88
C GLU A 127 -1.94 -9.45 -16.51
N GLY A 128 -0.73 -9.50 -15.94
CA GLY A 128 0.40 -8.75 -16.46
C GLY A 128 1.10 -9.43 -17.65
N PRO A 129 1.84 -8.67 -18.47
CA PRO A 129 2.24 -7.29 -18.25
C PRO A 129 1.15 -6.27 -18.61
N THR A 130 1.07 -5.15 -17.89
CA THR A 130 0.13 -4.04 -18.19
C THR A 130 0.86 -2.69 -18.31
N GLY A 131 0.20 -1.69 -18.90
CA GLY A 131 0.73 -0.32 -19.07
C GLY A 131 2.03 -0.27 -19.87
N ALA A 132 2.98 0.57 -19.44
CA ALA A 132 4.28 0.76 -20.09
C ALA A 132 5.15 -0.51 -20.21
N LEU A 133 4.81 -1.58 -19.47
CA LEU A 133 5.47 -2.89 -19.60
C LEU A 133 4.88 -3.74 -20.73
N ALA A 134 3.61 -3.52 -21.10
CA ALA A 134 2.98 -4.17 -22.24
C ALA A 134 3.45 -3.55 -23.57
N GLU A 135 3.58 -2.23 -23.62
CA GLU A 135 3.99 -1.47 -24.83
C GLU A 135 5.37 -1.88 -25.37
N GLN A 136 6.31 -2.30 -24.51
CA GLN A 136 7.64 -2.76 -24.94
C GLN A 136 7.65 -4.15 -25.59
N ARG A 137 6.54 -4.89 -25.46
CA ARG A 137 6.42 -6.23 -26.06
C ARG A 137 5.84 -6.21 -27.45
N GLU A 138 5.09 -5.18 -27.81
CA GLU A 138 4.67 -5.03 -29.20
C GLU A 138 5.91 -4.63 -29.99
N PRO A 139 6.48 -5.51 -30.84
CA PRO A 139 7.43 -5.03 -31.83
C PRO A 139 6.68 -3.98 -32.64
N VAL A 140 7.34 -2.86 -32.92
CA VAL A 140 6.87 -1.87 -33.89
C VAL A 140 6.58 -2.61 -35.20
N ALA A 141 5.34 -3.05 -35.39
CA ALA A 141 4.92 -3.73 -36.59
C ALA A 141 4.67 -2.65 -37.65
N SER A 142 5.50 -2.72 -38.68
CA SER A 142 5.40 -2.08 -40.00
C SER A 142 5.34 -0.55 -40.05
N GLY A 143 6.52 0.06 -40.13
CA GLY A 143 6.76 1.14 -41.09
C GLY A 143 7.53 0.56 -42.27
N GLY A 144 6.80 0.00 -43.23
CA GLY A 144 7.31 -0.29 -44.58
C GLY A 144 7.07 0.89 -45.49
#